data_AF-A0A813L644-F1
#
_entry.id   AF-A0A813L644-F1
#
_cell.length_a   1.000
_cell.length_b   1.000
_cell.length_c   1.000
_cell.angle_alpha   90.00
_cell.angle_beta   90.00
_cell.angle_gamma   90.00
#
_symmetry.space_group_name_H-M   'P 1'
#
loop_
_entity.id
_entity.type
_entity.pdbx_description
1 polymer ?
#
loop_
_entity_poly.entity_id
_entity_poly.type
_entity_poly.pdbx_seq_one_letter_code
_entity_poly.pdbx_strand_id
1 'polypeptide(L)'
;MAAPTYVGNVGSFNPFKGWGFIDCADTKQLYGSDVFLMKNELNGFAVSKGDQVSFNVTTGDKGARATNVKVLTVGADGMQSFFGELKSFNPQKGFGFIGSAASESIFGKDCFVLAGEFGDTYPEQGMQVIFKAKMGERGPLASAVRVLDGGAGKGGFGGKGGFDGGKGFGGGFGGGKGFGGGGGYDGGKGFGGGFGGDFNGGKGFGGGGGYDGGKGFGGGFGGGKGFGGGGGFDGGKGFDGGFGGGKGGGFGGGFDGGKGGGWGGPQEPKETDVFFGVLKSVNERGFAHISCDSIQKIYGKDMFAHRTSVEEANVQPGQSVSFSIAAGPKGPHAVNINAFDENSGQLFVGTVKTFNETKGYGFVDSPAARQVFRSDIFLHKNELNGKSVNVGDQIQFSVDCSGGKASAKNVSTGAGGRAPGRN
;
A
#
# COMPACT_ATOMS: atom_id res chain seq x y z
N MET A 1 24.43 -1.61 32.64
CA MET A 1 23.06 -1.90 33.09
C MET A 1 22.29 -2.47 31.92
N ALA A 2 21.49 -3.51 32.09
CA ALA A 2 20.62 -4.01 31.03
C ALA A 2 19.62 -2.91 30.65
N ALA A 3 19.33 -2.76 29.35
CA ALA A 3 18.32 -1.81 28.90
C ALA A 3 16.96 -2.20 29.52
N PRO A 4 16.16 -1.23 30.01
CA PRO A 4 14.84 -1.52 30.56
C PRO A 4 13.95 -2.19 29.51
N THR A 5 13.21 -3.21 29.93
CA THR A 5 12.21 -3.88 29.10
C THR A 5 10.84 -3.29 29.40
N TYR A 6 10.11 -2.95 28.35
CA TYR A 6 8.77 -2.40 28.39
C TYR A 6 7.79 -3.40 27.78
N VAL A 7 6.53 -3.28 28.17
CA VAL A 7 5.41 -4.02 27.59
C VAL A 7 4.41 -3.02 27.03
N GLY A 8 3.95 -3.26 25.81
CA GLY A 8 3.01 -2.38 25.12
C GLY A 8 2.17 -3.12 24.10
N ASN A 9 1.16 -2.43 23.57
CA ASN A 9 0.26 -2.96 22.56
C ASN A 9 0.65 -2.40 21.20
N VAL A 10 0.63 -3.21 20.15
CA VAL A 10 0.84 -2.73 18.78
C VAL A 10 -0.32 -1.81 18.41
N GLY A 11 -0.03 -0.51 18.30
CA GLY A 11 -1.03 0.50 17.95
C GLY A 11 -1.35 0.50 16.45
N SER A 12 -0.33 0.28 15.61
CA SER A 12 -0.47 0.06 14.18
C SER A 12 0.73 -0.71 13.64
N PHE A 13 0.54 -1.51 12.59
CA PHE A 13 1.64 -2.13 11.87
C PHE A 13 1.21 -2.43 10.43
N ASN A 14 2.01 -1.98 9.46
CA ASN A 14 1.77 -2.25 8.05
C ASN A 14 2.73 -3.34 7.57
N PRO A 15 2.25 -4.58 7.31
CA PRO A 15 3.12 -5.69 6.93
C PRO A 15 3.71 -5.57 5.53
N PHE A 16 3.11 -4.77 4.64
CA PHE A 16 3.66 -4.48 3.31
C PHE A 16 4.80 -3.45 3.40
N LYS A 17 4.64 -2.40 4.21
CA LYS A 17 5.69 -1.39 4.43
C LYS A 17 6.77 -1.85 5.41
N GLY A 18 6.46 -2.84 6.25
CA GLY A 18 7.40 -3.43 7.21
C GLY A 18 7.65 -2.57 8.45
N TRP A 19 6.73 -1.68 8.83
CA TRP A 19 6.87 -0.86 10.02
C TRP A 19 5.52 -0.48 10.66
N GLY A 20 5.58 -0.02 11.91
CA GLY A 20 4.43 0.36 12.72
C GLY A 20 4.82 1.11 13.99
N PHE A 21 3.89 1.15 14.95
CA PHE A 21 4.06 1.80 16.25
C PHE A 21 3.51 0.93 17.38
N ILE A 22 4.18 0.98 18.53
CA ILE A 22 3.76 0.38 19.79
C ILE A 22 3.26 1.49 20.71
N ASP A 23 2.04 1.31 21.23
CA ASP A 23 1.46 2.10 22.30
C ASP A 23 1.88 1.53 23.65
N CYS A 24 2.63 2.31 24.42
CA CYS A 24 3.05 1.96 25.77
C CYS A 24 3.08 3.23 26.63
N ALA A 25 2.27 3.23 27.69
CA ALA A 25 2.10 4.38 28.58
C ALA A 25 3.42 4.82 29.23
N ASP A 26 4.22 3.85 29.71
CA ASP A 26 5.50 4.12 30.36
C ASP A 26 6.48 4.80 29.40
N THR A 27 6.59 4.29 28.17
CA THR A 27 7.48 4.89 27.17
C THR A 27 6.97 6.23 26.65
N LYS A 28 5.64 6.43 26.60
CA LYS A 28 5.06 7.74 26.26
C LYS A 28 5.40 8.78 27.32
N GLN A 29 5.36 8.42 28.59
CA GLN A 29 5.72 9.32 29.69
C GLN A 29 7.22 9.68 29.65
N LEU A 30 8.08 8.72 29.30
CA LEU A 30 9.53 8.92 29.29
C LEU A 30 10.05 9.61 28.02
N TYR A 31 9.49 9.28 26.85
CA TYR A 31 10.02 9.69 25.55
C TYR A 31 9.09 10.63 24.78
N GLY A 32 7.87 10.86 25.26
CA GLY A 32 6.93 11.83 24.69
C GLY A 32 6.24 11.41 23.39
N SER A 33 6.43 10.16 22.94
CA SER A 33 5.83 9.65 21.69
C SER A 33 5.56 8.14 21.74
N ASP A 34 4.81 7.64 20.75
CA ASP A 34 4.74 6.21 20.45
C ASP A 34 6.13 5.67 20.08
N VAL A 35 6.32 4.36 20.27
CA VAL A 35 7.59 3.69 19.98
C VAL A 35 7.54 3.08 18.58
N PHE A 36 8.48 3.44 17.72
CA PHE A 36 8.56 2.97 16.35
C PHE A 36 8.99 1.49 16.28
N LEU A 37 8.27 0.68 15.48
CA LEU A 37 8.47 -0.76 15.33
C LEU A 37 8.83 -1.11 13.88
N MET A 38 9.95 -1.81 13.67
CA MET A 38 10.37 -2.33 12.37
C MET A 38 10.12 -3.84 12.26
N LYS A 39 9.79 -4.34 11.05
CA LYS A 39 9.62 -5.77 10.76
C LYS A 39 10.81 -6.62 11.20
N ASN A 40 12.03 -6.12 10.98
CA ASN A 40 13.25 -6.85 11.34
C ASN A 40 13.40 -7.09 12.85
N GLU A 41 12.78 -6.26 13.69
CA GLU A 41 12.82 -6.43 15.15
C GLU A 41 11.88 -7.55 15.63
N LEU A 42 10.93 -7.96 14.80
CA LEU A 42 9.98 -9.03 15.11
C LEU A 42 10.55 -10.43 14.88
N ASN A 43 11.78 -10.56 14.36
CA ASN A 43 12.49 -11.84 14.22
C ASN A 43 11.66 -12.95 13.53
N GLY A 44 10.88 -12.59 12.50
CA GLY A 44 10.04 -13.52 11.74
C GLY A 44 8.62 -13.73 12.31
N PHE A 45 8.32 -13.22 13.51
CA PHE A 45 6.96 -13.11 14.01
C PHE A 45 6.23 -11.97 13.31
N ALA A 46 4.91 -12.09 13.17
CA ALA A 46 4.05 -11.03 12.69
C ALA A 46 3.09 -10.57 13.80
N VAL A 47 2.69 -9.31 13.72
CA VAL A 47 1.82 -8.65 14.70
C VAL A 47 0.65 -7.96 14.01
N SER A 48 -0.46 -7.88 14.73
CA SER A 48 -1.67 -7.13 14.40
C SER A 48 -1.92 -6.01 15.41
N LYS A 49 -2.78 -5.06 15.06
CA LYS A 49 -3.22 -4.03 16.01
C LYS A 49 -3.85 -4.68 17.24
N GLY A 50 -3.36 -4.30 18.42
CA GLY A 50 -3.80 -4.81 19.71
C GLY A 50 -2.92 -5.93 20.28
N ASP A 51 -2.00 -6.52 19.50
CA ASP A 51 -1.12 -7.57 20.01
C ASP A 51 -0.15 -6.98 21.06
N GLN A 52 0.02 -7.66 22.19
CA GLN A 52 0.99 -7.23 23.21
C GLN A 52 2.40 -7.73 22.85
N VAL A 53 3.39 -6.85 23.02
CA VAL A 53 4.81 -7.13 22.78
C VAL A 53 5.65 -6.67 23.97
N SER A 54 6.72 -7.39 24.27
CA SER A 54 7.82 -6.87 25.11
C SER A 54 8.94 -6.36 24.23
N PHE A 55 9.57 -5.25 24.62
CA PHE A 55 10.63 -4.64 23.83
C PHE A 55 11.56 -3.81 24.70
N ASN A 56 12.76 -3.56 24.21
CA ASN A 56 13.64 -2.52 24.72
C ASN A 56 13.46 -1.25 23.87
N VAL A 57 13.84 -0.10 24.41
CA VAL A 57 13.83 1.17 23.67
C VAL A 57 15.26 1.63 23.41
N THR A 58 15.52 2.05 22.18
CA THR A 58 16.69 2.83 21.79
C THR A 58 16.22 4.15 21.17
N THR A 59 16.98 5.23 21.36
CA THR A 59 16.68 6.53 20.75
C THR A 59 17.49 6.65 19.46
N GLY A 60 16.83 6.96 18.35
CA GLY A 60 17.48 7.31 17.09
C GLY A 60 17.03 8.68 16.58
N ASP A 61 17.49 9.05 15.38
CA ASP A 61 17.21 10.35 14.76
C ASP A 61 15.72 10.66 14.56
N LYS A 62 14.87 9.63 14.62
CA LYS A 62 13.41 9.70 14.43
C LYS A 62 12.61 9.43 15.71
N GLY A 63 13.24 9.48 16.88
CA GLY A 63 12.61 9.26 18.17
C GLY A 63 12.82 7.84 18.73
N ALA A 64 11.94 7.44 19.64
CA ALA A 64 12.02 6.14 20.32
C ALA A 64 11.76 4.98 19.35
N ARG A 65 12.67 4.03 19.30
CA ARG A 65 12.62 2.81 18.49
C ARG A 65 12.62 1.58 19.38
N ALA A 66 11.74 0.64 19.08
CA ALA A 66 11.70 -0.66 19.72
C ALA A 66 12.83 -1.54 19.19
N THR A 67 13.50 -2.24 20.10
CA THR A 67 14.50 -3.28 19.80
C THR A 67 14.23 -4.52 20.63
N ASN A 68 14.79 -5.66 20.23
CA ASN A 68 14.61 -6.94 20.94
C ASN A 68 13.12 -7.28 21.16
N VAL A 69 12.29 -7.05 20.13
CA VAL A 69 10.85 -7.19 20.25
C VAL A 69 10.49 -8.67 20.32
N LYS A 70 9.66 -9.02 21.32
CA LYS A 70 9.07 -10.36 21.46
C LYS A 70 7.56 -10.22 21.53
N VAL A 71 6.86 -11.03 20.75
CA VAL A 71 5.39 -11.08 20.79
C VAL A 71 4.96 -11.87 22.02
N LEU A 72 4.13 -11.27 22.87
CA LEU A 72 3.66 -11.87 24.12
C LEU A 72 2.26 -12.48 24.00
N THR A 73 1.42 -11.94 23.11
CA THR A 73 0.06 -12.47 22.90
C THR A 73 -0.08 -13.02 21.51
N VAL A 74 -0.63 -14.23 21.45
CA VAL A 74 -1.33 -14.77 20.29
C VAL A 74 -2.68 -14.08 20.17
N GLY A 75 -3.16 -13.83 18.94
CA GLY A 75 -4.43 -13.12 18.71
C GLY A 75 -5.62 -13.77 19.45
N ALA A 76 -6.79 -13.12 19.43
CA ALA A 76 -7.98 -13.61 20.16
C ALA A 76 -8.37 -15.10 19.86
N ASP A 77 -7.84 -15.68 18.79
CA ASP A 77 -7.98 -17.07 18.36
C ASP A 77 -6.89 -18.03 18.89
N GLY A 78 -5.97 -17.56 19.73
CA GLY A 78 -4.88 -18.35 20.31
C GLY A 78 -3.80 -18.76 19.30
N MET A 79 -3.79 -18.18 18.10
CA MET A 79 -2.83 -18.51 17.05
C MET A 79 -1.80 -17.39 16.81
N GLN A 80 -0.53 -17.79 16.69
CA GLN A 80 0.57 -16.88 16.43
C GLN A 80 0.68 -16.59 14.95
N SER A 81 0.88 -15.32 14.62
CA SER A 81 1.14 -14.89 13.24
C SER A 81 2.65 -14.85 12.98
N PHE A 82 3.03 -15.20 11.75
CA PHE A 82 4.41 -15.29 11.29
C PHE A 82 4.55 -14.65 9.91
N PHE A 83 5.72 -14.07 9.65
CA PHE A 83 6.19 -13.83 8.29
C PHE A 83 6.83 -15.11 7.75
N GLY A 84 6.60 -15.40 6.48
CA GLY A 84 7.24 -16.52 5.81
C GLY A 84 7.33 -16.35 4.31
N GLU A 85 7.83 -17.39 3.67
CA GLU A 85 7.98 -17.51 2.23
C GLU A 85 7.26 -18.77 1.75
N LEU A 86 6.51 -18.68 0.66
CA LEU A 86 5.90 -19.84 0.03
C LEU A 86 7.00 -20.67 -0.67
N LYS A 87 7.49 -21.71 0.01
CA LYS A 87 8.57 -22.59 -0.49
C LYS A 87 8.13 -23.48 -1.63
N SER A 88 6.88 -23.93 -1.64
CA SER A 88 6.32 -24.71 -2.74
C SER A 88 4.81 -24.72 -2.67
N PHE A 89 4.15 -24.85 -3.82
CA PHE A 89 2.72 -25.09 -3.90
C PHE A 89 2.41 -25.92 -5.15
N ASN A 90 1.63 -26.98 -4.98
CA ASN A 90 1.17 -27.83 -6.08
C ASN A 90 -0.36 -27.68 -6.24
N PRO A 91 -0.83 -26.93 -7.26
CA PRO A 91 -2.27 -26.72 -7.50
C PRO A 91 -3.05 -28.00 -7.77
N GLN A 92 -2.44 -28.99 -8.42
CA GLN A 92 -3.12 -30.26 -8.73
C GLN A 92 -3.34 -31.12 -7.49
N LYS A 93 -2.37 -31.11 -6.56
CA LYS A 93 -2.49 -31.82 -5.28
C LYS A 93 -3.21 -31.00 -4.21
N GLY A 94 -3.38 -29.69 -4.43
CA GLY A 94 -4.11 -28.78 -3.56
C GLY A 94 -3.37 -28.40 -2.27
N PHE A 95 -2.04 -28.53 -2.23
CA PHE A 95 -1.26 -28.18 -1.04
C PHE A 95 0.16 -27.68 -1.35
N GLY A 96 0.78 -27.06 -0.36
CA GLY A 96 2.15 -26.57 -0.39
C GLY A 96 2.79 -26.44 0.98
N PHE A 97 3.92 -25.73 1.03
CA PHE A 97 4.68 -25.47 2.25
C PHE A 97 5.12 -24.01 2.33
N ILE A 98 4.98 -23.42 3.51
CA ILE A 98 5.46 -22.09 3.87
C ILE A 98 6.63 -22.25 4.84
N GLY A 99 7.78 -21.67 4.49
CA GLY A 99 8.95 -21.60 5.34
C GLY A 99 8.96 -20.32 6.18
N SER A 100 9.32 -20.45 7.46
CA SER A 100 9.58 -19.32 8.34
C SER A 100 10.51 -19.76 9.46
N ALA A 101 11.64 -19.08 9.65
CA ALA A 101 12.58 -19.42 10.71
C ALA A 101 11.94 -19.36 12.11
N ALA A 102 11.01 -18.42 12.32
CA ALA A 102 10.30 -18.25 13.58
C ALA A 102 9.32 -19.41 13.84
N SER A 103 8.53 -19.81 12.84
CA SER A 103 7.60 -20.93 13.01
C SER A 103 8.34 -22.27 13.07
N GLU A 104 9.41 -22.44 12.29
CA GLU A 104 10.26 -23.64 12.31
C GLU A 104 10.95 -23.81 13.67
N SER A 105 11.40 -22.73 14.31
CA SER A 105 11.95 -22.80 15.67
C SER A 105 10.94 -23.28 16.72
N ILE A 106 9.64 -23.10 16.46
CA ILE A 106 8.56 -23.52 17.37
C ILE A 106 8.08 -24.94 17.03
N PHE A 107 7.89 -25.25 15.75
CA PHE A 107 7.24 -26.48 15.29
C PHE A 107 8.22 -27.53 14.73
N GLY A 108 9.48 -27.17 14.52
CA GLY A 108 10.55 -28.03 14.01
C GLY A 108 10.49 -28.34 12.50
N LYS A 109 9.58 -27.72 11.75
CA LYS A 109 9.40 -27.94 10.30
C LYS A 109 8.58 -26.83 9.64
N ASP A 110 8.62 -26.81 8.31
CA ASP A 110 7.80 -25.95 7.47
C ASP A 110 6.30 -26.15 7.69
N CYS A 111 5.54 -25.08 7.52
CA CYS A 111 4.10 -25.07 7.71
C CYS A 111 3.39 -25.54 6.45
N PHE A 112 2.54 -26.55 6.59
CA PHE A 112 1.68 -27.04 5.52
C PHE A 112 0.60 -26.02 5.20
N VAL A 113 0.33 -25.76 3.93
CA VAL A 113 -0.73 -24.85 3.48
C VAL A 113 -1.63 -25.54 2.46
N LEU A 114 -2.94 -25.33 2.58
CA LEU A 114 -3.95 -25.90 1.70
C LEU A 114 -4.39 -24.89 0.63
N ALA A 115 -4.83 -25.39 -0.53
CA ALA A 115 -5.37 -24.57 -1.61
C ALA A 115 -6.49 -23.62 -1.17
N GLY A 116 -7.32 -24.05 -0.21
CA GLY A 116 -8.41 -23.24 0.33
C GLY A 116 -7.97 -21.92 0.98
N GLU A 117 -6.68 -21.78 1.34
CA GLU A 117 -6.13 -20.54 1.88
C GLU A 117 -5.86 -19.47 0.81
N PHE A 118 -5.84 -19.84 -0.47
CA PHE A 118 -5.47 -18.95 -1.57
C PHE A 118 -6.63 -18.55 -2.49
N GLY A 119 -7.81 -19.16 -2.33
CA GLY A 119 -8.94 -18.98 -3.24
C GLY A 119 -8.65 -19.59 -4.62
N ASP A 120 -9.05 -18.91 -5.70
CA ASP A 120 -8.88 -19.41 -7.06
C ASP A 120 -7.55 -18.96 -7.71
N THR A 121 -6.83 -18.02 -7.11
CA THR A 121 -5.43 -17.64 -7.47
C THR A 121 -4.43 -18.41 -6.62
N TYR A 122 -3.44 -19.04 -7.23
CA TYR A 122 -2.32 -19.63 -6.48
C TYR A 122 -1.08 -18.75 -6.57
N PRO A 123 -0.46 -18.37 -5.43
CA PRO A 123 0.77 -17.61 -5.43
C PRO A 123 1.95 -18.41 -6.00
N GLU A 124 2.90 -17.69 -6.59
CA GLU A 124 4.14 -18.27 -7.09
C GLU A 124 5.08 -18.65 -5.92
N GLN A 125 5.93 -19.64 -6.15
CA GLN A 125 7.00 -20.00 -5.21
C GLN A 125 7.94 -18.80 -4.98
N GLY A 126 8.39 -18.62 -3.74
CA GLY A 126 9.24 -17.50 -3.32
C GLY A 126 8.47 -16.28 -2.83
N MET A 127 7.15 -16.25 -3.00
CA MET A 127 6.31 -15.14 -2.55
C MET A 127 6.32 -15.00 -1.03
N GLN A 128 6.48 -13.77 -0.55
CA GLN A 128 6.41 -13.45 0.87
C GLN A 128 4.95 -13.50 1.35
N VAL A 129 4.72 -14.06 2.53
CA VAL A 129 3.40 -14.22 3.13
C VAL A 129 3.40 -13.83 4.60
N ILE A 130 2.23 -13.43 5.10
CA ILE A 130 1.87 -13.48 6.51
C ILE A 130 0.87 -14.61 6.70
N PHE A 131 1.01 -15.38 7.76
CA PHE A 131 0.13 -16.50 8.05
C PHE A 131 0.04 -16.75 9.55
N LYS A 132 -1.03 -17.41 9.98
CA LYS A 132 -1.15 -17.98 11.32
C LYS A 132 -0.77 -19.46 11.28
N ALA A 133 -0.13 -19.98 12.31
CA ALA A 133 0.18 -21.41 12.39
C ALA A 133 -0.25 -22.04 13.71
N LYS A 134 -0.72 -23.28 13.61
CA LYS A 134 -1.00 -24.16 14.75
C LYS A 134 -0.57 -25.59 14.43
N MET A 135 -0.30 -26.39 15.45
CA MET A 135 -0.01 -27.80 15.25
C MET A 135 -1.28 -28.55 14.84
N GLY A 136 -1.24 -29.23 13.69
CA GLY A 136 -2.26 -30.17 13.23
C GLY A 136 -1.75 -31.61 13.28
N GLU A 137 -2.62 -32.57 12.92
CA GLU A 137 -2.30 -34.02 12.99
C GLU A 137 -1.08 -34.42 12.14
N ARG A 138 -0.83 -33.72 11.04
CA ARG A 138 0.27 -34.02 10.10
C ARG A 138 1.44 -33.04 10.20
N GLY A 139 1.40 -32.11 11.15
CA GLY A 139 2.38 -31.03 11.31
C GLY A 139 1.74 -29.66 11.42
N PRO A 140 2.56 -28.59 11.48
CA PRO A 140 2.06 -27.22 11.59
C PRO A 140 1.25 -26.86 10.35
N LEU A 141 0.01 -26.47 10.56
CA LEU A 141 -0.92 -26.04 9.52
C LEU A 141 -0.97 -24.52 9.51
N ALA A 142 -0.67 -23.94 8.35
CA ALA A 142 -0.86 -22.53 8.08
C ALA A 142 -2.32 -22.23 7.78
N SER A 143 -2.81 -21.10 8.29
CA SER A 143 -4.15 -20.57 8.07
C SER A 143 -4.12 -19.05 8.01
N ALA A 144 -5.19 -18.44 7.52
CA ALA A 144 -5.30 -16.99 7.32
C ALA A 144 -4.11 -16.44 6.51
N VAL A 145 -3.69 -17.18 5.49
CA VAL A 145 -2.51 -16.85 4.68
C VAL A 145 -2.81 -15.62 3.81
N ARG A 146 -1.91 -14.64 3.81
CA ARG A 146 -1.97 -13.46 2.94
C ARG A 146 -0.63 -13.23 2.28
N VAL A 147 -0.65 -13.04 0.97
CA VAL A 147 0.54 -12.73 0.16
C VAL A 147 0.89 -11.25 0.33
N LEU A 148 2.17 -10.97 0.57
CA LEU A 148 2.71 -9.65 0.85
C LEU A 148 3.37 -9.00 -0.37
N ASP A 149 3.54 -9.74 -1.47
CA ASP A 149 4.15 -9.19 -2.68
C ASP A 149 3.13 -8.52 -3.61
N GLY A 150 3.50 -7.34 -4.08
CA GLY A 150 2.72 -6.53 -5.00
C GLY A 150 3.38 -6.50 -6.37
N GLY A 151 2.97 -7.40 -7.27
CA GLY A 151 3.03 -7.15 -8.72
C GLY A 151 4.31 -7.58 -9.45
N ALA A 152 4.43 -8.88 -9.73
CA ALA A 152 4.79 -9.36 -11.06
C ALA A 152 3.61 -10.23 -11.53
N GLY A 153 2.97 -9.83 -12.63
CA GLY A 153 1.68 -10.39 -13.01
C GLY A 153 1.76 -11.82 -13.55
N LYS A 154 1.06 -12.75 -12.91
CA LYS A 154 0.14 -13.70 -13.58
C LYS A 154 -1.05 -13.93 -12.64
N GLY A 155 -2.25 -13.69 -13.17
CA GLY A 155 -3.46 -13.52 -12.37
C GLY A 155 -4.45 -14.68 -12.37
N GLY A 156 -5.58 -14.39 -11.71
CA GLY A 156 -6.85 -15.14 -11.73
C GLY A 156 -6.94 -16.13 -10.57
N PHE A 157 -7.98 -16.21 -9.74
CA PHE A 157 -9.33 -15.63 -9.70
C PHE A 157 -9.72 -15.39 -8.20
N GLY A 158 -10.84 -14.75 -7.83
CA GLY A 158 -12.07 -15.45 -7.38
C GLY A 158 -11.88 -16.15 -6.00
N GLY A 159 -12.74 -16.14 -5.01
CA GLY A 159 -14.03 -15.53 -4.70
C GLY A 159 -14.40 -16.04 -3.29
N LYS A 160 -15.22 -15.26 -2.57
CA LYS A 160 -15.95 -15.58 -1.32
C LYS A 160 -15.16 -16.00 -0.06
N GLY A 161 -15.15 -15.08 0.92
CA GLY A 161 -14.84 -15.36 2.32
C GLY A 161 -14.94 -14.10 3.16
N GLY A 162 -16.17 -13.55 3.26
CA GLY A 162 -16.46 -12.38 4.06
C GLY A 162 -16.18 -12.63 5.55
N PHE A 163 -15.61 -11.63 6.19
CA PHE A 163 -15.61 -11.47 7.64
C PHE A 163 -17.05 -11.21 8.09
N ASP A 164 -17.72 -12.21 8.66
CA ASP A 164 -18.86 -11.93 9.52
C ASP A 164 -18.33 -11.38 10.85
N GLY A 165 -18.43 -10.06 10.99
CA GLY A 165 -18.38 -9.40 12.28
C GLY A 165 -19.54 -9.88 13.14
N GLY A 166 -19.23 -10.32 14.36
CA GLY A 166 -20.22 -10.78 15.32
C GLY A 166 -21.32 -9.74 15.56
N LYS A 167 -22.57 -10.20 15.51
CA LYS A 167 -23.72 -9.46 16.03
C LYS A 167 -24.04 -9.95 17.44
N GLY A 168 -23.98 -9.04 18.41
CA GLY A 168 -24.63 -9.17 19.69
C GLY A 168 -26.10 -8.76 19.61
N PHE A 169 -26.95 -9.60 20.24
CA PHE A 169 -28.22 -9.35 20.95
C PHE A 169 -29.34 -8.48 20.36
N GLY A 170 -30.55 -9.09 20.25
CA GLY A 170 -31.77 -8.55 20.87
C GLY A 170 -33.05 -8.41 20.01
N GLY A 171 -34.07 -9.25 20.29
CA GLY A 171 -35.49 -9.09 19.92
C GLY A 171 -35.88 -9.65 18.54
N GLY A 172 -36.92 -10.46 18.32
CA GLY A 172 -38.16 -10.70 19.05
C GLY A 172 -39.34 -10.53 18.08
N PHE A 173 -40.15 -11.58 17.91
CA PHE A 173 -41.46 -11.69 17.22
C PHE A 173 -41.53 -11.96 15.71
N GLY A 174 -42.08 -13.14 15.37
CA GLY A 174 -43.34 -13.21 14.65
C GLY A 174 -43.36 -13.65 13.18
N GLY A 175 -43.59 -14.96 12.95
CA GLY A 175 -44.67 -15.43 12.06
C GLY A 175 -44.40 -15.66 10.56
N GLY A 176 -44.61 -16.92 10.12
CA GLY A 176 -45.50 -17.20 8.98
C GLY A 176 -44.91 -17.77 7.68
N LYS A 177 -45.19 -19.08 7.45
CA LYS A 177 -45.55 -19.79 6.18
C LYS A 177 -44.74 -19.53 4.90
N GLY A 178 -44.02 -20.53 4.37
CA GLY A 178 -44.49 -21.43 3.27
C GLY A 178 -43.93 -20.93 1.91
N PHE A 179 -43.63 -21.65 0.83
CA PHE A 179 -43.75 -23.01 0.26
C PHE A 179 -42.47 -23.17 -0.64
N GLY A 180 -41.90 -24.31 -1.02
CA GLY A 180 -42.45 -25.53 -1.61
C GLY A 180 -41.92 -25.70 -3.06
N GLY A 181 -41.36 -26.86 -3.38
CA GLY A 181 -41.02 -27.35 -4.74
C GLY A 181 -39.51 -27.52 -4.98
N GLY A 182 -38.91 -28.70 -5.22
CA GLY A 182 -39.43 -30.01 -5.62
C GLY A 182 -39.05 -30.31 -7.08
N GLY A 183 -38.24 -31.35 -7.32
CA GLY A 183 -38.04 -31.93 -8.65
C GLY A 183 -36.62 -32.46 -8.91
N GLY A 184 -36.40 -33.75 -8.67
CA GLY A 184 -35.22 -34.50 -9.12
C GLY A 184 -35.46 -35.23 -10.44
N TYR A 185 -34.37 -35.73 -11.03
CA TYR A 185 -34.37 -36.96 -11.83
C TYR A 185 -32.97 -37.61 -11.80
N ASP A 186 -32.95 -38.87 -11.38
CA ASP A 186 -31.90 -39.85 -11.64
C ASP A 186 -32.06 -40.43 -13.05
N GLY A 187 -30.96 -40.94 -13.63
CA GLY A 187 -31.02 -41.84 -14.79
C GLY A 187 -29.64 -42.10 -15.42
N GLY A 188 -29.08 -43.29 -15.15
CA GLY A 188 -27.74 -43.71 -15.60
C GLY A 188 -27.66 -44.55 -16.88
N LYS A 189 -26.48 -45.18 -17.05
CA LYS A 189 -26.01 -46.15 -18.09
C LYS A 189 -25.78 -45.51 -19.48
N GLY A 190 -24.67 -45.68 -20.22
CA GLY A 190 -23.54 -46.62 -20.22
C GLY A 190 -23.42 -47.27 -21.60
N PHE A 191 -22.38 -47.00 -22.40
CA PHE A 191 -21.86 -47.72 -23.61
C PHE A 191 -20.53 -47.02 -23.99
N GLY A 192 -19.40 -47.63 -24.40
CA GLY A 192 -19.08 -48.97 -24.89
C GLY A 192 -18.48 -48.89 -26.31
N GLY A 193 -17.15 -49.04 -26.46
CA GLY A 193 -16.42 -49.24 -27.73
C GLY A 193 -15.13 -48.40 -27.84
N GLY A 194 -13.91 -48.90 -28.06
CA GLY A 194 -13.42 -50.22 -28.45
C GLY A 194 -12.79 -50.20 -29.84
N PHE A 195 -11.47 -49.93 -29.93
CA PHE A 195 -10.51 -50.29 -31.02
C PHE A 195 -9.11 -50.24 -30.37
N GLY A 196 -8.35 -51.32 -30.11
CA GLY A 196 -7.68 -52.28 -31.03
C GLY A 196 -6.24 -51.77 -31.30
N GLY A 197 -5.17 -52.22 -30.63
CA GLY A 197 -4.34 -53.43 -30.94
C GLY A 197 -3.60 -53.25 -32.29
N ASP A 198 -2.28 -53.25 -32.47
CA ASP A 198 -1.23 -54.15 -31.97
C ASP A 198 0.22 -53.61 -32.18
N PHE A 199 1.16 -54.33 -31.57
CA PHE A 199 2.63 -54.25 -31.44
C PHE A 199 3.47 -54.18 -32.74
N ASN A 200 4.68 -53.59 -32.71
CA ASN A 200 5.99 -54.30 -32.60
C ASN A 200 7.25 -53.40 -32.83
N GLY A 201 8.30 -53.64 -32.00
CA GLY A 201 9.76 -53.45 -32.26
C GLY A 201 10.37 -52.04 -32.15
N GLY A 202 11.48 -51.75 -31.45
CA GLY A 202 12.45 -52.53 -30.66
C GLY A 202 13.80 -51.78 -30.53
N LYS A 203 14.47 -51.94 -29.36
CA LYS A 203 15.91 -51.65 -29.02
C LYS A 203 16.37 -50.17 -28.97
N GLY A 204 16.80 -49.59 -27.85
CA GLY A 204 18.02 -49.83 -27.02
C GLY A 204 18.89 -48.54 -27.14
N PHE A 205 19.49 -47.86 -26.15
CA PHE A 205 20.30 -48.20 -24.95
C PHE A 205 20.14 -47.04 -23.91
N GLY A 206 20.07 -47.27 -22.59
CA GLY A 206 21.21 -47.37 -21.65
C GLY A 206 21.78 -45.98 -21.30
N GLY A 207 21.40 -45.32 -20.20
CA GLY A 207 22.10 -45.36 -18.88
C GLY A 207 23.38 -44.50 -18.91
N GLY A 208 23.73 -43.57 -18.03
CA GLY A 208 23.31 -43.18 -16.68
C GLY A 208 24.56 -42.61 -15.99
N GLY A 209 24.44 -41.46 -15.30
CA GLY A 209 25.34 -41.00 -14.21
C GLY A 209 26.80 -40.61 -14.53
N GLY A 210 27.33 -39.64 -13.75
CA GLY A 210 28.78 -39.51 -13.55
C GLY A 210 29.29 -38.07 -13.48
N TYR A 211 29.77 -37.71 -12.30
CA TYR A 211 30.38 -36.46 -11.87
C TYR A 211 31.90 -36.40 -12.17
N ASP A 212 32.42 -35.19 -11.94
CA ASP A 212 33.81 -34.79 -11.66
C ASP A 212 34.83 -34.61 -12.78
N GLY A 213 35.35 -33.38 -12.83
CA GLY A 213 36.79 -33.17 -12.58
C GLY A 213 37.60 -32.60 -13.75
N GLY A 214 38.20 -31.41 -13.52
CA GLY A 214 39.54 -31.14 -14.08
C GLY A 214 39.81 -29.77 -14.70
N LYS A 215 40.23 -28.82 -13.83
CA LYS A 215 41.41 -27.94 -13.93
C LYS A 215 41.69 -27.10 -15.19
N GLY A 216 41.91 -25.80 -14.96
CA GLY A 216 42.83 -24.97 -15.74
C GLY A 216 43.04 -23.55 -15.17
N PHE A 217 44.12 -23.38 -14.40
CA PHE A 217 45.03 -22.22 -14.13
C PHE A 217 44.60 -20.79 -14.51
N GLY A 218 44.88 -19.70 -13.78
CA GLY A 218 45.79 -19.31 -12.69
C GLY A 218 45.68 -17.77 -12.55
N GLY A 219 46.20 -17.01 -11.59
CA GLY A 219 47.01 -17.18 -10.40
C GLY A 219 47.06 -15.83 -9.66
N GLY A 220 47.64 -15.79 -8.46
CA GLY A 220 47.99 -14.53 -7.76
C GLY A 220 47.78 -14.56 -6.25
N PHE A 221 48.78 -15.03 -5.51
CA PHE A 221 48.86 -15.00 -4.04
C PHE A 221 49.69 -13.80 -3.55
N GLY A 222 49.35 -13.32 -2.35
CA GLY A 222 50.17 -12.48 -1.46
C GLY A 222 49.31 -11.40 -0.80
N GLY A 223 49.05 -11.33 0.52
CA GLY A 223 49.72 -11.86 1.71
C GLY A 223 50.17 -10.68 2.58
N GLY A 224 49.58 -10.49 3.77
CA GLY A 224 50.12 -9.59 4.80
C GLY A 224 49.11 -8.94 5.75
N LYS A 225 49.13 -9.36 7.02
CA LYS A 225 48.55 -8.62 8.17
C LYS A 225 49.51 -7.50 8.58
N GLY A 226 48.99 -6.34 8.99
CA GLY A 226 49.75 -5.27 9.64
C GLY A 226 48.83 -4.28 10.38
N PHE A 227 49.19 -3.97 11.62
CA PHE A 227 48.42 -3.19 12.60
C PHE A 227 48.62 -1.67 12.47
N GLY A 228 47.58 -0.90 12.82
CA GLY A 228 47.66 0.31 13.67
C GLY A 228 48.18 1.62 13.06
N GLY A 229 47.46 2.71 13.36
CA GLY A 229 48.04 4.07 13.37
C GLY A 229 47.11 5.14 12.81
N GLY A 230 46.66 6.05 13.68
CA GLY A 230 45.72 7.11 13.33
C GLY A 230 46.32 8.29 12.56
N GLY A 231 45.41 9.17 12.13
CA GLY A 231 45.65 10.61 12.09
C GLY A 231 45.96 11.21 10.72
N GLY A 232 45.02 12.01 10.22
CA GLY A 232 45.35 13.38 9.83
C GLY A 232 45.31 13.73 8.33
N PHE A 233 44.21 14.41 7.98
CA PHE A 233 44.09 15.67 7.22
C PHE A 233 44.64 15.87 5.79
N ASP A 234 43.78 16.57 5.05
CA ASP A 234 43.95 17.41 3.87
C ASP A 234 44.10 16.73 2.50
N GLY A 235 43.32 17.09 1.48
CA GLY A 235 42.33 18.16 1.40
C GLY A 235 41.63 18.21 0.04
N GLY A 236 40.55 18.99 -0.04
CA GLY A 236 39.85 19.25 -1.30
C GLY A 236 38.46 19.85 -1.16
N LYS A 237 38.38 21.08 -0.62
CA LYS A 237 37.45 22.20 -0.93
C LYS A 237 36.26 21.83 -1.86
N GLY A 238 34.99 21.99 -1.52
CA GLY A 238 34.32 22.98 -0.67
C GLY A 238 33.28 23.70 -1.54
N PHE A 239 31.99 23.55 -1.21
CA PHE A 239 30.95 24.53 -1.55
C PHE A 239 29.97 24.62 -0.39
N ASP A 240 30.05 25.75 0.32
CA ASP A 240 29.00 26.29 1.15
C ASP A 240 27.75 26.55 0.30
N GLY A 241 26.61 26.22 0.88
CA GLY A 241 25.28 26.50 0.36
C GLY A 241 24.27 26.41 1.50
N GLY A 242 24.38 27.34 2.45
CA GLY A 242 23.31 27.61 3.40
C GLY A 242 22.06 28.19 2.71
N PHE A 243 21.00 28.34 3.52
CA PHE A 243 19.61 28.69 3.21
C PHE A 243 18.76 27.50 2.74
N GLY A 244 17.61 27.19 3.33
CA GLY A 244 16.80 27.91 4.30
C GLY A 244 15.49 27.13 4.44
N GLY A 245 14.95 27.07 5.65
CA GLY A 245 13.82 26.22 6.00
C GLY A 245 12.53 26.53 5.24
N GLY A 246 11.66 25.52 5.20
CA GLY A 246 10.28 25.65 4.75
C GLY A 246 9.51 24.39 5.10
N LYS A 247 9.00 24.32 6.33
CA LYS A 247 8.09 23.27 6.79
C LYS A 247 6.90 23.16 5.81
N GLY A 248 6.84 22.05 5.08
CA GLY A 248 5.65 21.65 4.33
C GLY A 248 4.56 21.23 5.33
N GLY A 249 3.78 22.22 5.78
CA GLY A 249 2.61 22.01 6.63
C GLY A 249 1.49 21.32 5.85
N GLY A 250 1.00 20.23 6.44
CA GLY A 250 0.00 19.34 5.88
C GLY A 250 -1.37 19.99 5.64
N PHE A 251 -2.10 19.27 4.80
CA PHE A 251 -3.49 19.45 4.45
C PHE A 251 -4.40 19.24 5.66
N GLY A 252 -5.43 20.07 5.77
CA GLY A 252 -6.50 19.93 6.75
C GLY A 252 -7.67 20.78 6.30
N GLY A 253 -8.70 20.11 5.76
CA GLY A 253 -10.01 20.72 5.50
C GLY A 253 -10.97 20.40 6.65
N GLY A 254 -11.75 21.42 7.03
CA GLY A 254 -12.94 21.27 7.88
C GLY A 254 -12.70 21.67 9.33
N PHE A 255 -13.25 22.83 9.69
CA PHE A 255 -13.34 23.33 11.05
C PHE A 255 -14.33 22.45 11.85
N ASP A 256 -13.85 21.83 12.92
CA ASP A 256 -14.60 21.74 14.16
C ASP A 256 -13.61 21.87 15.32
N GLY A 257 -13.87 22.84 16.21
CA GLY A 257 -12.93 23.26 17.23
C GLY A 257 -12.87 22.27 18.40
N GLY A 258 -11.66 21.89 18.80
CA GLY A 258 -11.44 21.31 20.13
C GLY A 258 -10.25 20.37 20.29
N LYS A 259 -9.15 20.92 20.83
CA LYS A 259 -8.10 20.27 21.66
C LYS A 259 -7.31 19.06 21.11
N GLY A 260 -5.99 19.26 20.97
CA GLY A 260 -4.98 18.20 21.11
C GLY A 260 -4.10 17.99 19.87
N GLY A 261 -2.96 18.70 19.81
CA GLY A 261 -1.99 18.56 18.72
C GLY A 261 -1.17 17.28 18.81
N GLY A 262 -1.43 16.33 17.90
CA GLY A 262 -0.55 15.22 17.57
C GLY A 262 0.02 15.41 16.15
N TRP A 263 1.29 15.11 15.95
CA TRP A 263 1.93 15.11 14.64
C TRP A 263 1.39 13.93 13.82
N GLY A 264 0.28 14.16 13.10
CA GLY A 264 -0.30 13.17 12.19
C GLY A 264 0.67 12.85 11.05
N GLY A 265 0.87 11.55 10.79
CA GLY A 265 1.46 11.10 9.53
C GLY A 265 0.65 11.61 8.32
N PRO A 266 1.10 11.35 7.07
CA PRO A 266 0.35 11.71 5.87
C PRO A 266 -1.09 11.23 6.03
N GLN A 267 -2.03 12.17 6.09
CA GLN A 267 -3.45 11.87 6.26
C GLN A 267 -3.88 11.00 5.08
N GLU A 268 -4.54 9.87 5.37
CA GLU A 268 -5.04 9.01 4.30
C GLU A 268 -6.02 9.79 3.40
N PRO A 269 -5.89 9.66 2.07
CA PRO A 269 -6.84 10.24 1.12
C PRO A 269 -8.27 9.92 1.47
N LYS A 270 -9.13 10.94 1.46
CA LYS A 270 -10.57 10.75 1.55
C LYS A 270 -11.11 10.36 0.17
N GLU A 271 -12.21 9.63 0.13
CA GLU A 271 -12.88 9.27 -1.13
C GLU A 271 -13.35 10.50 -1.93
N THR A 272 -13.53 11.64 -1.26
CA THR A 272 -13.87 12.93 -1.87
C THR A 272 -12.68 13.66 -2.49
N ASP A 273 -11.45 13.22 -2.21
CA ASP A 273 -10.26 13.87 -2.73
C ASP A 273 -10.08 13.54 -4.21
N VAL A 274 -9.68 14.55 -4.99
CA VAL A 274 -9.39 14.43 -6.41
C VAL A 274 -7.90 14.62 -6.63
N PHE A 275 -7.31 13.69 -7.35
CA PHE A 275 -5.89 13.62 -7.68
C PHE A 275 -5.69 13.75 -9.18
N PHE A 276 -4.50 14.21 -9.56
CA PHE A 276 -4.13 14.45 -10.95
C PHE A 276 -2.83 13.74 -11.26
N GLY A 277 -2.76 13.13 -12.43
CA GLY A 277 -1.58 12.40 -12.87
C GLY A 277 -1.62 12.10 -14.36
N VAL A 278 -0.66 11.31 -14.81
CA VAL A 278 -0.54 10.87 -16.20
C VAL A 278 -0.77 9.37 -16.27
N LEU A 279 -1.66 8.92 -17.16
CA LEU A 279 -1.84 7.50 -17.41
C LEU A 279 -0.55 6.93 -18.00
N LYS A 280 0.19 6.15 -17.24
CA LYS A 280 1.55 5.71 -17.58
C LYS A 280 1.54 4.48 -18.48
N SER A 281 0.67 3.52 -18.19
CA SER A 281 0.58 2.28 -18.95
C SER A 281 -0.79 1.65 -18.81
N VAL A 282 -1.23 0.93 -19.85
CA VAL A 282 -2.39 0.04 -19.86
C VAL A 282 -1.90 -1.30 -20.39
N ASN A 283 -2.19 -2.41 -19.69
CA ASN A 283 -1.80 -3.74 -20.16
C ASN A 283 -2.89 -4.37 -21.06
N GLU A 284 -2.58 -5.52 -21.67
CA GLU A 284 -3.50 -6.25 -22.57
C GLU A 284 -4.83 -6.67 -21.90
N ARG A 285 -4.86 -6.72 -20.57
CA ARG A 285 -6.06 -7.06 -19.79
C ARG A 285 -6.87 -5.82 -19.39
N GLY A 286 -6.47 -4.62 -19.83
CA GLY A 286 -7.13 -3.34 -19.57
C GLY A 286 -6.79 -2.69 -18.22
N PHE A 287 -5.91 -3.28 -17.41
CA PHE A 287 -5.47 -2.64 -16.16
C PHE A 287 -4.41 -1.59 -16.41
N ALA A 288 -4.45 -0.50 -15.66
CA ALA A 288 -3.56 0.64 -15.88
C ALA A 288 -2.87 1.14 -14.61
N HIS A 289 -1.79 1.90 -14.80
CA HIS A 289 -1.11 2.64 -13.76
C HIS A 289 -1.09 4.13 -14.11
N ILE A 290 -1.38 4.98 -13.13
CA ILE A 290 -1.37 6.44 -13.23
C ILE A 290 -0.21 6.96 -12.38
N SER A 291 0.73 7.64 -13.01
CA SER A 291 1.82 8.35 -12.33
C SER A 291 1.25 9.62 -11.69
N CYS A 292 1.32 9.74 -10.37
CA CYS A 292 0.82 10.88 -9.63
C CYS A 292 1.73 11.18 -8.44
N ASP A 293 2.37 12.35 -8.42
CA ASP A 293 3.34 12.74 -7.39
C ASP A 293 2.76 12.74 -5.97
N SER A 294 1.51 13.20 -5.81
CA SER A 294 0.82 13.19 -4.52
C SER A 294 0.65 11.75 -4.01
N ILE A 295 0.28 10.83 -4.89
CA ILE A 295 0.09 9.42 -4.55
C ILE A 295 1.42 8.71 -4.32
N GLN A 296 2.43 9.01 -5.12
CA GLN A 296 3.79 8.49 -4.93
C GLN A 296 4.32 8.87 -3.54
N LYS A 297 4.05 10.09 -3.06
CA LYS A 297 4.43 10.53 -1.70
C LYS A 297 3.67 9.81 -0.59
N ILE A 298 2.38 9.51 -0.80
CA ILE A 298 1.52 8.88 0.22
C ILE A 298 1.73 7.36 0.28
N TYR A 299 1.74 6.70 -0.89
CA TYR A 299 1.74 5.25 -1.00
C TYR A 299 3.06 4.66 -1.50
N GLY A 300 3.99 5.47 -2.02
CA GLY A 300 5.27 5.00 -2.56
C GLY A 300 5.18 4.33 -3.93
N LYS A 301 4.05 4.46 -4.63
CA LYS A 301 3.80 3.79 -5.92
C LYS A 301 2.77 4.54 -6.78
N ASP A 302 2.79 4.23 -8.07
CA ASP A 302 1.78 4.68 -9.05
C ASP A 302 0.37 4.20 -8.63
N MET A 303 -0.65 4.98 -8.99
CA MET A 303 -2.03 4.63 -8.70
C MET A 303 -2.53 3.57 -9.69
N PHE A 304 -3.01 2.45 -9.17
CA PHE A 304 -3.62 1.40 -9.97
C PHE A 304 -5.03 1.79 -10.43
N ALA A 305 -5.39 1.52 -11.68
CA ALA A 305 -6.73 1.72 -12.23
C ALA A 305 -7.30 0.40 -12.77
N HIS A 306 -8.55 0.11 -12.39
CA HIS A 306 -9.25 -1.10 -12.83
C HIS A 306 -9.66 -0.99 -14.30
N ARG A 307 -9.74 -2.14 -15.01
CA ARG A 307 -10.18 -2.23 -16.40
C ARG A 307 -11.46 -1.42 -16.67
N THR A 308 -12.47 -1.61 -15.84
CA THR A 308 -13.76 -0.91 -15.95
C THR A 308 -13.59 0.61 -15.93
N SER A 309 -12.80 1.14 -14.99
CA SER A 309 -12.59 2.58 -14.86
C SER A 309 -11.78 3.17 -16.03
N VAL A 310 -10.87 2.39 -16.61
CA VAL A 310 -10.08 2.80 -17.78
C VAL A 310 -10.94 2.79 -19.04
N GLU A 311 -11.75 1.73 -19.23
CA GLU A 311 -12.68 1.59 -20.36
C GLU A 311 -13.77 2.67 -20.34
N GLU A 312 -14.38 2.92 -19.18
CA GLU A 312 -15.38 3.99 -19.00
C GLU A 312 -14.81 5.38 -19.28
N ALA A 313 -13.56 5.62 -18.90
CA ALA A 313 -12.89 6.89 -19.12
C ALA A 313 -12.37 7.06 -20.56
N ASN A 314 -12.27 5.97 -21.33
CA ASN A 314 -11.72 5.94 -22.69
C ASN A 314 -10.36 6.64 -22.80
N VAL A 315 -9.44 6.30 -21.89
CA VAL A 315 -8.12 6.94 -21.77
C VAL A 315 -6.98 6.09 -22.34
N GLN A 316 -5.93 6.76 -22.81
CA GLN A 316 -4.74 6.17 -23.44
C GLN A 316 -3.45 6.56 -22.71
N PRO A 317 -2.39 5.71 -22.75
CA PRO A 317 -1.10 6.05 -22.15
C PRO A 317 -0.57 7.41 -22.63
N GLY A 318 -0.05 8.21 -21.71
CA GLY A 318 0.43 9.57 -21.92
C GLY A 318 -0.60 10.67 -21.65
N GLN A 319 -1.89 10.35 -21.49
CA GLN A 319 -2.91 11.37 -21.21
C GLN A 319 -2.91 11.82 -19.75
N SER A 320 -3.12 13.12 -19.55
CA SER A 320 -3.39 13.69 -18.22
C SER A 320 -4.80 13.31 -17.77
N VAL A 321 -4.91 12.81 -16.55
CA VAL A 321 -6.16 12.30 -15.97
C VAL A 321 -6.37 12.84 -14.56
N SER A 322 -7.63 13.10 -14.24
CA SER A 322 -8.09 13.30 -12.86
C SER A 322 -8.76 12.01 -12.37
N PHE A 323 -8.67 11.73 -11.07
CA PHE A 323 -9.29 10.55 -10.47
C PHE A 323 -9.52 10.75 -8.96
N SER A 324 -10.43 9.97 -8.40
CA SER A 324 -10.57 9.81 -6.94
C SER A 324 -10.03 8.46 -6.52
N ILE A 325 -9.78 8.29 -5.21
CA ILE A 325 -9.29 7.02 -4.67
C ILE A 325 -10.44 6.31 -3.96
N ALA A 326 -10.66 5.05 -4.32
CA ALA A 326 -11.51 4.14 -3.57
C ALA A 326 -10.66 3.03 -2.94
N ALA A 327 -11.05 2.61 -1.74
CA ALA A 327 -10.50 1.41 -1.14
C ALA A 327 -10.95 0.18 -1.94
N GLY A 328 -10.01 -0.73 -2.22
CA GLY A 328 -10.29 -1.97 -2.92
C GLY A 328 -9.65 -3.17 -2.22
N PRO A 329 -10.09 -4.40 -2.55
CA PRO A 329 -9.55 -5.63 -1.95
C PRO A 329 -8.07 -5.85 -2.25
N LYS A 330 -7.52 -5.21 -3.30
CA LYS A 330 -6.10 -5.24 -3.69
C LYS A 330 -5.35 -3.96 -3.32
N GLY A 331 -5.92 -3.14 -2.43
CA GLY A 331 -5.42 -1.82 -2.08
C GLY A 331 -6.18 -0.68 -2.77
N PRO A 332 -5.74 0.57 -2.56
CA PRO A 332 -6.38 1.74 -3.15
C PRO A 332 -6.27 1.68 -4.69
N HIS A 333 -7.34 2.11 -5.35
CA HIS A 333 -7.41 2.18 -6.80
C HIS A 333 -8.09 3.46 -7.25
N ALA A 334 -7.72 3.92 -8.44
CA ALA A 334 -8.34 5.06 -9.10
C ALA A 334 -9.75 4.70 -9.57
N VAL A 335 -10.69 5.57 -9.23
CA VAL A 335 -12.07 5.59 -9.71
C VAL A 335 -12.40 6.98 -10.24
N ASN A 336 -13.53 7.13 -10.93
CA ASN A 336 -13.96 8.43 -11.49
C ASN A 336 -12.88 9.06 -12.40
N ILE A 337 -12.21 8.23 -13.19
CA ILE A 337 -11.12 8.68 -14.06
C ILE A 337 -11.70 9.57 -15.16
N ASN A 338 -11.12 10.74 -15.36
CA ASN A 338 -11.51 11.65 -16.43
C ASN A 338 -10.26 12.22 -17.08
N ALA A 339 -10.12 12.04 -18.40
CA ALA A 339 -9.07 12.68 -19.18
C ALA A 339 -9.32 14.18 -19.30
N PHE A 340 -8.23 14.94 -19.31
CA PHE A 340 -8.26 16.35 -19.63
C PHE A 340 -6.99 16.74 -20.40
N ASP A 341 -7.10 17.80 -21.19
CA ASP A 341 -5.95 18.36 -21.90
C ASP A 341 -5.35 19.52 -21.10
N GLU A 342 -4.23 19.23 -20.42
CA GLU A 342 -3.47 20.21 -19.64
C GLU A 342 -2.85 21.31 -20.51
N ASN A 343 -2.61 21.03 -21.79
CA ASN A 343 -2.00 21.96 -22.75
C ASN A 343 -3.02 22.65 -23.66
N SER A 344 -4.32 22.49 -23.38
CA SER A 344 -5.39 23.12 -24.17
C SER A 344 -5.30 24.65 -24.22
N GLY A 345 -4.48 25.27 -23.34
CA GLY A 345 -4.45 26.72 -23.17
C GLY A 345 -5.78 27.29 -22.68
N GLN A 346 -6.68 26.42 -22.20
CA GLN A 346 -8.02 26.80 -21.79
C GLN A 346 -7.95 27.76 -20.60
N LEU A 347 -8.54 28.94 -20.78
CA LEU A 347 -8.69 29.92 -19.73
C LEU A 347 -10.04 29.71 -19.05
N PHE A 348 -10.01 29.62 -17.73
CA PHE A 348 -11.17 29.55 -16.87
C PHE A 348 -11.40 30.89 -16.19
N VAL A 349 -12.67 31.20 -15.91
CA VAL A 349 -13.06 32.33 -15.07
C VAL A 349 -13.65 31.76 -13.78
N GLY A 350 -13.28 32.35 -12.65
CA GLY A 350 -13.77 31.95 -11.34
C GLY A 350 -13.76 33.09 -10.34
N THR A 351 -14.40 32.83 -9.20
CA THR A 351 -14.47 33.76 -8.08
C THR A 351 -13.55 33.30 -6.97
N VAL A 352 -12.72 34.19 -6.42
CA VAL A 352 -11.88 33.90 -5.27
C VAL A 352 -12.78 33.57 -4.09
N LYS A 353 -12.82 32.30 -3.69
CA LYS A 353 -13.68 31.79 -2.62
C LYS A 353 -13.05 32.00 -1.25
N THR A 354 -11.72 31.83 -1.17
CA THR A 354 -10.93 32.11 0.03
C THR A 354 -9.56 32.61 -0.38
N PHE A 355 -8.95 33.49 0.41
CA PHE A 355 -7.54 33.85 0.27
C PHE A 355 -6.99 34.27 1.63
N ASN A 356 -5.87 33.68 2.03
CA ASN A 356 -5.17 34.03 3.26
C ASN A 356 -3.86 34.74 2.88
N GLU A 357 -3.81 36.06 3.04
CA GLU A 357 -2.64 36.86 2.67
C GLU A 357 -1.38 36.45 3.43
N THR A 358 -1.51 36.16 4.73
CA THR A 358 -0.38 35.76 5.58
C THR A 358 0.24 34.44 5.12
N LYS A 359 -0.59 33.44 4.80
CA LYS A 359 -0.14 32.14 4.28
C LYS A 359 0.17 32.18 2.78
N GLY A 360 -0.32 33.20 2.07
CA GLY A 360 -0.06 33.41 0.65
C GLY A 360 -0.80 32.46 -0.29
N TYR A 361 -1.94 31.90 0.12
CA TYR A 361 -2.72 31.02 -0.75
C TYR A 361 -4.23 31.10 -0.47
N GLY A 362 -5.00 30.62 -1.44
CA GLY A 362 -6.45 30.56 -1.40
C GLY A 362 -7.03 29.55 -2.37
N PHE A 363 -8.33 29.64 -2.59
CA PHE A 363 -9.08 28.78 -3.51
C PHE A 363 -10.05 29.60 -4.35
N VAL A 364 -10.24 29.17 -5.58
CA VAL A 364 -11.10 29.82 -6.57
C VAL A 364 -12.21 28.85 -6.95
N ASP A 365 -13.45 29.31 -6.85
CA ASP A 365 -14.61 28.59 -7.36
C ASP A 365 -14.80 28.94 -8.84
N SER A 366 -14.73 27.95 -9.71
CA SER A 366 -15.06 28.09 -11.13
C SER A 366 -15.95 26.93 -11.53
N PRO A 367 -17.23 27.17 -11.88
CA PRO A 367 -18.13 26.11 -12.32
C PRO A 367 -17.60 25.33 -13.52
N ALA A 368 -17.00 26.03 -14.50
CA ALA A 368 -16.40 25.41 -15.67
C ALA A 368 -15.16 24.57 -15.30
N ALA A 369 -14.27 25.09 -14.44
CA ALA A 369 -13.11 24.31 -14.01
C ALA A 369 -13.54 23.11 -13.14
N ARG A 370 -14.56 23.26 -12.29
CA ARG A 370 -15.07 22.18 -11.44
C ARG A 370 -15.70 21.05 -12.27
N GLN A 371 -16.28 21.34 -13.44
CA GLN A 371 -16.74 20.29 -14.35
C GLN A 371 -15.59 19.43 -14.88
N VAL A 372 -14.43 20.04 -15.15
CA VAL A 372 -13.25 19.34 -15.70
C VAL A 372 -12.43 18.66 -14.60
N PHE A 373 -12.09 19.40 -13.56
CA PHE A 373 -11.13 19.01 -12.52
C PHE A 373 -11.78 18.52 -11.22
N ARG A 374 -13.12 18.56 -11.12
CA ARG A 374 -13.91 18.09 -9.96
C ARG A 374 -13.48 18.63 -8.60
N SER A 375 -12.78 19.77 -8.58
CA SER A 375 -12.20 20.37 -7.38
C SER A 375 -12.19 21.90 -7.48
N ASP A 376 -12.02 22.56 -6.33
CA ASP A 376 -11.71 24.00 -6.28
C ASP A 376 -10.27 24.23 -6.74
N ILE A 377 -10.03 25.34 -7.44
CA ILE A 377 -8.72 25.62 -8.02
C ILE A 377 -7.84 26.30 -6.98
N PHE A 378 -6.68 25.72 -6.70
CA PHE A 378 -5.71 26.28 -5.76
C PHE A 378 -5.08 27.56 -6.33
N LEU A 379 -5.11 28.65 -5.56
CA LEU A 379 -4.53 29.93 -5.93
C LEU A 379 -3.35 30.27 -5.02
N HIS A 380 -2.15 30.44 -5.59
CA HIS A 380 -0.97 30.83 -4.84
C HIS A 380 -0.63 32.32 -5.09
N LYS A 381 -0.14 33.04 -4.07
CA LYS A 381 0.20 34.46 -4.18
C LYS A 381 1.20 34.78 -5.29
N ASN A 382 2.10 33.85 -5.61
CA ASN A 382 3.10 34.04 -6.66
C ASN A 382 2.44 34.17 -8.04
N GLU A 383 1.26 33.60 -8.23
CA GLU A 383 0.51 33.64 -9.50
C GLU A 383 -0.19 34.99 -9.70
N LEU A 384 -0.32 35.79 -8.64
CA LEU A 384 -0.97 37.10 -8.69
C LEU A 384 -0.02 38.22 -9.18
N ASN A 385 1.25 37.93 -9.42
CA ASN A 385 2.25 38.89 -9.91
C ASN A 385 2.29 40.21 -9.10
N GLY A 386 2.18 40.11 -7.77
CA GLY A 386 2.20 41.25 -6.86
C GLY A 386 0.86 41.99 -6.71
N LYS A 387 -0.20 41.54 -7.37
CA LYS A 387 -1.57 42.06 -7.14
C LYS A 387 -2.19 41.40 -5.91
N SER A 388 -3.00 42.17 -5.18
CA SER A 388 -3.86 41.62 -4.12
C SER A 388 -5.20 41.18 -4.71
N VAL A 389 -5.80 40.15 -4.11
CA VAL A 389 -7.14 39.67 -4.42
C VAL A 389 -7.94 39.52 -3.13
N ASN A 390 -9.22 39.85 -3.20
CA ASN A 390 -10.17 39.69 -2.10
C ASN A 390 -11.11 38.51 -2.38
N VAL A 391 -11.69 37.97 -1.30
CA VAL A 391 -12.80 37.02 -1.44
C VAL A 391 -13.95 37.70 -2.17
N GLY A 392 -14.44 37.06 -3.24
CA GLY A 392 -15.47 37.60 -4.13
C GLY A 392 -14.94 38.15 -5.47
N ASP A 393 -13.63 38.37 -5.60
CA ASP A 393 -13.06 38.89 -6.84
C ASP A 393 -13.14 37.87 -7.99
N GLN A 394 -13.45 38.35 -9.19
CA GLN A 394 -13.38 37.53 -10.39
C GLN A 394 -11.98 37.55 -11.00
N ILE A 395 -11.47 36.36 -11.29
CA ILE A 395 -10.17 36.17 -11.92
C ILE A 395 -10.29 35.24 -13.13
N GLN A 396 -9.39 35.44 -14.08
CA GLN A 396 -9.17 34.55 -15.20
C GLN A 396 -7.82 33.84 -15.02
N PHE A 397 -7.75 32.55 -15.33
CA PHE A 397 -6.56 31.73 -15.10
C PHE A 397 -6.51 30.52 -16.03
N SER A 398 -5.32 29.98 -16.28
CA SER A 398 -5.15 28.61 -16.79
C SER A 398 -4.97 27.64 -15.61
N VAL A 399 -5.19 26.35 -15.82
CA VAL A 399 -5.00 25.34 -14.76
C VAL A 399 -3.77 24.48 -15.07
N ASP A 400 -2.91 24.31 -14.07
CA ASP A 400 -1.77 23.39 -14.07
C ASP A 400 -1.97 22.33 -12.99
N CYS A 401 -1.73 21.07 -13.35
CA CYS A 401 -1.96 19.91 -12.50
C CYS A 401 -0.66 19.17 -12.14
N SER A 402 0.49 19.62 -12.64
CA SER A 402 1.81 19.01 -12.46
C SER A 402 2.19 18.76 -10.99
N GLY A 403 1.71 19.60 -10.07
CA GLY A 403 1.92 19.45 -8.62
C GLY A 403 1.02 18.43 -7.93
N GLY A 404 0.27 17.63 -8.69
CA GLY A 404 -0.70 16.64 -8.17
C GLY A 404 -2.00 17.26 -7.62
N LYS A 405 -2.25 18.55 -7.93
CA LYS A 405 -3.46 19.31 -7.60
C LYS A 405 -3.72 20.37 -8.68
N ALA A 406 -4.99 20.66 -8.98
CA ALA A 406 -5.36 21.72 -9.91
C ALA A 406 -5.02 23.11 -9.33
N SER A 407 -4.08 23.79 -9.96
CA SER A 407 -3.56 25.09 -9.52
C SER A 407 -3.77 26.15 -10.60
N ALA A 408 -4.23 27.33 -10.19
CA ALA A 408 -4.36 28.47 -11.09
C ALA A 408 -2.97 28.96 -11.48
N LYS A 409 -2.76 29.16 -12.78
CA LYS A 409 -1.58 29.76 -13.41
C LYS A 409 -2.00 30.91 -14.29
N ASN A 410 -1.03 31.78 -14.62
CA ASN A 410 -1.25 32.92 -15.51
C ASN A 410 -2.46 33.77 -15.07
N VAL A 411 -2.56 34.01 -13.77
CA VAL A 411 -3.75 34.65 -13.19
C VAL A 411 -3.82 36.10 -13.62
N SER A 412 -4.97 36.48 -14.18
CA SER A 412 -5.32 37.86 -14.49
C SER A 412 -6.56 38.25 -13.69
N THR A 413 -6.40 39.29 -12.86
CA THR A 413 -7.51 39.93 -12.16
C THR A 413 -8.26 40.80 -13.16
N GLY A 414 -9.51 40.47 -13.48
CA GLY A 414 -10.33 41.29 -14.36
C GLY A 414 -10.49 42.69 -13.77
N ALA A 415 -10.24 43.74 -14.55
CA ALA A 415 -10.60 45.09 -14.16
C ALA A 415 -12.13 45.24 -14.24
N GLY A 416 -12.85 44.97 -13.15
CA GLY A 416 -14.29 45.23 -13.13
C GLY A 416 -15.03 44.70 -11.90
N GLY A 417 -15.47 45.61 -11.03
CA GLY A 417 -16.57 45.33 -10.09
C GLY A 417 -16.31 45.60 -8.62
N ARG A 418 -15.74 46.76 -8.24
CA ARG A 418 -15.91 47.30 -6.88
C ARG A 418 -17.42 47.48 -6.65
N ALA A 419 -18.07 46.56 -5.94
CA ALA A 419 -19.37 46.84 -5.36
C ALA A 419 -19.18 48.00 -4.36
N PRO A 420 -19.85 49.16 -4.53
CA PRO A 420 -19.75 50.23 -3.56
C PRO A 420 -20.36 49.75 -2.25
N GLY A 421 -19.60 49.88 -1.16
CA GLY A 421 -20.08 49.57 0.17
C GLY A 421 -21.40 50.28 0.47
N ARG A 422 -22.35 49.56 1.04
CA ARG A 422 -23.45 50.19 1.76
C ARG A 422 -22.89 50.74 3.07
N ASN A 423 -22.91 52.07 3.15
CA ASN A 423 -22.75 52.86 4.37
C ASN A 423 -23.85 52.52 5.38
#